data_AF-A0A356SRC2-F1
#
_entry.id   AF-A0A356SRC2-F1
#
_cell.length_a   1.000
_cell.length_b   1.000
_cell.length_c   1.000
_cell.angle_alpha   90.00
_cell.angle_beta   90.00
_cell.angle_gamma   90.00
#
_symmetry.space_group_name_H-M   'P 1'
#
loop_
_entity.id
_entity.type
_entity.pdbx_description
1 polymer ?
#
loop_
_entity_poly.entity_id
_entity_poly.type
_entity_poly.pdbx_seq_one_letter_code
_entity_poly.pdbx_strand_id
1 'polypeptide(L)' 'GAGPDTDGQILVMHDVLGVTHGRTPRFVKNFMADAHSIQGAFEQYHEAVKTRTFPALEHCF' A
#
# COMPACT_ATOMS: atom_id res chain seq x y z
N GLY A 1 7.56 5.50 0.05
CA GLY A 1 8.94 5.00 0.20
C GLY A 1 9.90 5.86 -0.59
N ALA A 2 9.73 5.91 -1.91
CA ALA A 2 10.48 6.77 -2.82
C ALA A 2 9.56 7.63 -3.71
N GLY A 3 8.28 7.77 -3.32
CA GLY A 3 7.27 8.48 -4.12
C GLY A 3 6.71 7.68 -5.31
N PRO A 4 5.81 8.28 -6.09
CA PRO A 4 5.17 7.65 -7.26
C PRO A 4 6.06 7.67 -8.51
N ASP A 5 7.16 8.44 -8.50
CA ASP A 5 8.07 8.62 -9.64
C ASP A 5 9.12 7.49 -9.76
N THR A 6 8.64 6.25 -9.64
CA THR A 6 9.45 5.03 -9.80
C THR A 6 8.76 4.09 -10.79
N ASP A 7 9.51 3.14 -11.35
CA ASP A 7 8.95 2.14 -12.28
C ASP A 7 8.02 1.13 -11.58
N GLY A 8 8.11 1.02 -10.26
CA GLY A 8 7.31 0.09 -9.47
C GLY A 8 7.32 0.41 -7.99
N GLN A 9 6.44 -0.27 -7.27
CA GLN A 9 6.24 -0.11 -5.83
C GLN A 9 6.36 -1.47 -5.14
N ILE A 10 6.90 -1.45 -3.93
CA ILE A 10 6.98 -2.64 -3.07
C ILE A 10 6.59 -2.28 -1.64
N LEU A 11 5.82 -3.16 -1.03
CA LEU A 11 5.43 -3.11 0.38
C LEU A 11 5.61 -4.50 1.00
N VAL A 12 5.82 -4.54 2.31
CA VAL A 12 5.78 -5.79 3.07
C VAL A 12 4.34 -6.30 3.09
N MET A 13 4.14 -7.60 2.90
CA MET A 13 2.80 -8.20 2.91
C MET A 13 1.99 -7.87 4.18
N HIS A 14 2.63 -7.95 5.36
CA HIS A 14 1.98 -7.64 6.64
C HIS A 14 1.48 -6.19 6.71
N ASP A 15 2.16 -5.26 6.04
CA ASP A 15 1.78 -3.85 5.97
C ASP A 15 0.59 -3.63 5.03
N VAL A 16 0.60 -4.28 3.85
CA VAL A 16 -0.54 -4.28 2.91
C VAL A 16 -1.81 -4.82 3.59
N LEU A 17 -1.66 -5.85 4.42
CA LEU A 17 -2.76 -6.50 5.13
C LEU A 17 -3.11 -5.87 6.48
N GLY A 18 -2.38 -4.85 6.94
CA GLY A 18 -2.62 -4.21 8.23
C GLY A 18 -2.38 -5.10 9.47
N VAL A 19 -1.52 -6.13 9.36
CA VAL A 19 -1.18 -7.07 10.43
C VAL A 19 -0.02 -6.55 11.30
N THR A 20 0.71 -5.55 10.81
CA THR A 20 1.81 -4.92 11.55
C THR A 20 1.29 -4.24 12.82
N HIS A 21 1.80 -4.67 13.97
CA HIS A 21 1.44 -4.11 15.27
C HIS A 21 2.30 -2.89 15.61
N GLY A 22 1.69 -1.90 16.27
CA GLY A 22 2.40 -0.70 16.74
C GLY A 22 2.44 0.41 15.69
N ARG A 23 3.60 1.05 15.54
CA ARG A 23 3.74 2.23 14.66
C ARG A 23 3.90 1.78 13.20
N THR A 24 2.85 1.97 12.40
CA THR A 24 2.91 1.81 10.95
C THR A 24 3.80 2.91 10.33
N PRO A 25 4.78 2.57 9.48
CA PRO A 25 5.58 3.55 8.76
C PRO A 25 4.72 4.46 7.87
N ARG A 26 5.09 5.74 7.75
CA ARG A 26 4.33 6.74 6.96
C ARG A 26 4.08 6.32 5.50
N PHE A 27 4.98 5.54 4.90
CA PHE A 27 4.87 5.12 3.51
C PHE A 27 3.93 3.93 3.26
N VAL A 28 3.37 3.34 4.30
CA VAL A 28 2.51 2.15 4.23
C VAL A 28 1.05 2.58 4.10
N LYS A 29 0.29 1.81 3.32
CA LYS A 29 -1.18 1.84 3.30
C LYS A 29 -1.72 0.44 3.61
N ASN A 30 -2.71 0.37 4.49
CA ASN A 30 -3.48 -0.85 4.75
C ASN A 30 -4.56 -1.00 3.67
N PHE A 31 -4.36 -1.92 2.72
CA PHE A 31 -5.32 -2.23 1.66
C PHE A 31 -6.37 -3.25 2.08
N MET A 32 -6.22 -3.88 3.24
CA MET A 32 -7.22 -4.78 3.79
C MET A 32 -8.40 -4.04 4.43
N ALA A 33 -8.22 -2.77 4.85
CA ALA A 33 -9.26 -1.99 5.51
C ALA A 33 -10.57 -1.90 4.71
N ASP A 34 -10.46 -1.78 3.39
CA ASP A 34 -11.58 -1.68 2.44
C ASP A 34 -11.74 -2.95 1.58
N ALA A 35 -11.03 -4.04 1.91
CA ALA A 35 -11.10 -5.29 1.17
C ALA A 35 -11.99 -6.31 1.87
N HIS A 36 -12.69 -7.13 1.09
CA HIS A 36 -13.50 -8.23 1.59
C HIS A 36 -12.76 -9.59 1.61
N SER A 37 -11.51 -9.62 1.15
CA SER A 37 -10.65 -10.80 1.15
C SER A 37 -9.18 -10.40 1.01
N ILE A 38 -8.27 -11.33 1.37
CA ILE A 38 -6.82 -11.14 1.17
C ILE A 38 -6.51 -10.90 -0.31
N GLN A 39 -7.13 -11.69 -1.21
CA GLN A 39 -6.98 -11.50 -2.65
C GLN A 39 -7.43 -10.09 -3.07
N GLY A 40 -8.58 -9.63 -2.55
CA GLY A 40 -9.10 -8.28 -2.83
C GLY A 40 -8.16 -7.18 -2.34
N ALA A 41 -7.46 -7.37 -1.21
CA ALA A 41 -6.47 -6.41 -0.73
C ALA A 41 -5.29 -6.29 -1.70
N PHE A 42 -4.81 -7.41 -2.25
CA PHE A 42 -3.74 -7.40 -3.25
C PHE A 42 -4.20 -6.87 -4.62
N GLU A 43 -5.42 -7.15 -5.03
CA GLU A 43 -6.03 -6.55 -6.23
C GLU A 43 -6.13 -5.03 -6.10
N GLN A 44 -6.57 -4.54 -4.93
CA GLN A 44 -6.60 -3.10 -4.66
C GLN A 44 -5.21 -2.46 -4.63
N TYR A 45 -4.21 -3.13 -4.03
CA TYR A 45 -2.82 -2.68 -4.10
C TYR A 45 -2.32 -2.61 -5.55
N HIS A 46 -2.58 -3.65 -6.34
CA HIS A 46 -2.19 -3.72 -7.75
C HIS A 46 -2.78 -2.57 -8.56
N GLU A 47 -4.09 -2.36 -8.45
CA GLU A 47 -4.79 -1.30 -9.17
C GLU A 47 -4.34 0.09 -8.70
N ALA A 48 -4.10 0.28 -7.39
CA ALA A 48 -3.63 1.55 -6.88
C ALA A 48 -2.23 1.93 -7.39
N VAL A 49 -1.33 0.94 -7.50
CA VAL A 49 0.01 1.14 -8.08
C VAL A 49 -0.09 1.42 -9.57
N LYS A 50 -0.87 0.64 -10.32
CA LYS A 50 -1.04 0.83 -11.78
C LYS A 50 -1.66 2.17 -12.14
N THR A 51 -2.64 2.62 -11.36
CA THR A 51 -3.31 3.91 -11.56
C THR A 51 -2.53 5.09 -10.97
N ARG A 52 -1.38 4.84 -10.33
CA ARG A 52 -0.57 5.83 -9.61
C ARG A 52 -1.33 6.59 -8.52
N THR A 53 -2.39 5.99 -7.98
CA THR A 53 -3.09 6.52 -6.81
C THR A 53 -2.40 6.12 -5.50
N PHE A 54 -1.54 5.10 -5.55
CA PHE A 54 -0.58 4.76 -4.52
C PHE A 54 0.84 4.66 -5.10
N PRO A 55 1.87 5.19 -4.40
CA PRO A 55 1.82 5.97 -3.16
C PRO A 55 1.26 7.38 -3.37
N ALA A 56 0.36 7.81 -2.49
CA ALA A 56 -0.13 9.19 -2.43
C ALA A 56 0.86 10.12 -1.71
N LEU A 57 0.61 11.44 -1.75
CA LEU A 57 1.47 12.46 -1.11
C LEU A 57 1.73 12.19 0.39
N GLU A 58 0.75 11.67 1.11
CA GLU A 58 0.91 11.32 2.53
C GLU A 58 1.93 10.19 2.76
N HIS A 59 2.14 9.33 1.76
CA HIS A 59 3.07 8.19 1.77
C HIS A 59 4.46 8.53 1.21
N CYS A 60 4.65 9.78 0.74
CA CYS A 60 5.90 10.30 0.23
C CYS A 60 6.73 10.94 1.36
N PHE A 61 8.03 11.11 1.13
CA PHE A 61 8.92 11.84 2.03
C PHE A 61 9.16 13.25 1.51
#